data_AF-A0A918G7B9-F1
#
_entry.id   AF-A0A918G7B9-F1
#
_cell.length_a   1.000
_cell.length_b   1.000
_cell.length_c   1.000
_cell.angle_alpha   90.00
_cell.angle_beta   90.00
_cell.angle_gamma   90.00
#
_symmetry.space_group_name_H-M   'P 1'
#
loop_
_entity.id
_entity.type
_entity.pdbx_description
1 polymer ?
#
loop_
_entity_poly.entity_id
_entity_poly.type
_entity_poly.pdbx_seq_one_letter_code
_entity_poly.pdbx_strand_id
1 'polypeptide(L)'
;MTPPARGRYLCYSCPTYVGSVRVPVPCGSPAKAASCTSRRRNLPNPWGSVLPRVLRGRAATRPTSGYGRTCRNPLANRRPARARQEESRSMPTIQQLVRKGRQDKVAKQKTAALKGSPQRRGVCTRVYTTTPKKPNSALRKVARVKLTSGIEVTAYIPGEGHNLQEHSMVLVRGGRVKDLPGVRYKIIRGSLDTQGVKNRKQARSRYGAKKEKS
;
A
#
# COMPACT_ATOMS: atom_id res chain seq x y z
N MET A 1 63.99 -6.54 -18.64
CA MET A 1 64.82 -6.70 -17.42
C MET A 1 63.86 -6.74 -16.24
N THR A 2 63.28 -7.92 -15.99
CA THR A 2 63.65 -8.90 -14.93
C THR A 2 63.16 -8.50 -13.52
N PRO A 3 62.14 -9.19 -12.98
CA PRO A 3 61.62 -9.00 -11.62
C PRO A 3 62.32 -9.90 -10.59
N PRO A 4 62.25 -9.62 -9.27
CA PRO A 4 62.48 -10.63 -8.23
C PRO A 4 61.14 -11.37 -7.96
N ALA A 5 61.01 -12.67 -8.20
CA ALA A 5 61.54 -13.83 -7.47
C ALA A 5 60.69 -14.24 -6.24
N ARG A 6 59.73 -15.12 -6.52
CA ARG A 6 59.31 -16.36 -5.82
C ARG A 6 59.39 -16.44 -4.28
N GLY A 7 58.22 -16.70 -3.69
CA GLY A 7 57.97 -17.96 -2.96
C GLY A 7 57.92 -17.89 -1.43
N ARG A 8 56.81 -18.34 -0.84
CA ARG A 8 56.69 -19.66 -0.19
C ARG A 8 55.31 -19.82 0.44
N TYR A 9 54.72 -20.97 0.17
CA TYR A 9 53.53 -21.51 0.81
C TYR A 9 53.85 -21.88 2.25
N LEU A 10 52.96 -21.51 3.18
CA LEU A 10 52.83 -22.19 4.46
C LEU A 10 51.34 -22.47 4.70
N CYS A 11 50.98 -23.73 4.46
CA CYS A 11 49.79 -24.37 4.98
C CYS A 11 49.97 -24.58 6.47
N TYR A 12 49.06 -24.11 7.32
CA TYR A 12 48.82 -24.73 8.62
C TYR A 12 47.34 -24.59 9.03
N SER A 13 46.68 -25.75 9.03
CA SER A 13 45.75 -26.23 10.06
C SER A 13 44.38 -25.58 10.19
N CYS A 14 43.38 -26.28 9.61
CA CYS A 14 42.02 -26.37 10.12
C CYS A 14 41.98 -26.69 11.63
N PRO A 15 40.97 -26.16 12.32
CA PRO A 15 40.21 -26.95 13.29
C PRO A 15 38.80 -27.21 12.76
N THR A 16 38.51 -28.48 12.55
CA THR A 16 37.17 -29.05 12.51
C THR A 16 36.45 -28.80 13.84
N TYR A 17 35.20 -28.32 13.82
CA TYR A 17 34.25 -28.67 14.85
C TYR A 17 32.90 -29.07 14.24
N VAL A 18 32.41 -30.17 14.77
CA VAL A 18 31.29 -31.02 14.33
C VAL A 18 30.08 -30.69 15.22
N GLY A 19 28.87 -30.67 14.66
CA GLY A 19 27.62 -30.63 15.44
C GLY A 19 26.55 -29.76 14.76
N SER A 20 25.67 -30.26 13.90
CA SER A 20 24.53 -31.16 14.15
C SER A 20 23.28 -30.46 14.71
N VAL A 21 22.51 -29.77 13.85
CA VAL A 21 21.04 -29.73 13.94
C VAL A 21 20.45 -29.82 12.53
N ARG A 22 19.51 -30.73 12.35
CA ARG A 22 18.90 -31.15 11.08
C ARG A 22 17.44 -30.66 11.01
N VAL A 23 17.06 -30.14 9.82
CA VAL A 23 15.75 -30.07 9.11
C VAL A 23 14.57 -29.25 9.71
N PRO A 24 13.56 -28.78 8.91
CA PRO A 24 13.38 -28.90 7.45
C PRO A 24 12.95 -27.62 6.66
N VAL A 25 13.14 -27.69 5.34
CA VAL A 25 12.57 -26.82 4.30
C VAL A 25 11.83 -27.71 3.27
N PRO A 26 11.08 -27.13 2.33
CA PRO A 26 9.61 -27.19 2.21
C PRO A 26 9.06 -28.44 1.49
N CYS A 27 7.82 -28.82 1.84
CA CYS A 27 7.05 -29.81 1.06
C CYS A 27 6.42 -29.12 -0.16
N GLY A 28 6.91 -29.46 -1.36
CA GLY A 28 6.16 -29.32 -2.60
C GLY A 28 5.97 -30.70 -3.21
N SER A 29 4.73 -31.09 -3.49
CA SER A 29 4.40 -32.20 -4.40
C SER A 29 3.47 -31.70 -5.51
N PRO A 30 3.69 -32.15 -6.77
CA PRO A 30 2.91 -31.76 -7.94
C PRO A 30 1.79 -32.77 -8.24
N ALA A 31 0.65 -32.31 -8.76
CA ALA A 31 -0.30 -33.17 -9.47
C ALA A 31 -1.01 -32.42 -10.61
N LYS A 32 -0.64 -32.84 -11.83
CA LYS A 32 -1.32 -32.91 -13.13
C LYS A 32 -2.78 -32.41 -13.17
N ALA A 33 -3.10 -31.41 -13.99
CA ALA A 33 -3.46 -31.49 -15.41
C ALA A 33 -4.86 -32.08 -15.67
N ALA A 34 -5.81 -31.21 -16.01
CA ALA A 34 -6.95 -31.53 -16.88
C ALA A 34 -7.39 -30.25 -17.62
N SER A 35 -6.99 -30.18 -18.88
CA SER A 35 -7.53 -29.32 -19.91
C SER A 35 -9.00 -29.68 -20.18
N CYS A 36 -9.89 -28.70 -20.20
CA CYS A 36 -11.08 -28.84 -21.04
C CYS A 36 -11.44 -27.49 -21.66
N THR A 37 -11.11 -27.41 -22.93
CA THR A 37 -11.40 -26.32 -23.85
C THR A 37 -12.85 -26.39 -24.33
N SER A 38 -13.44 -25.20 -24.49
CA SER A 38 -14.19 -24.78 -25.69
C SER A 38 -15.72 -24.59 -25.60
N ARG A 39 -16.08 -23.42 -26.15
CA ARG A 39 -17.31 -23.02 -26.88
C ARG A 39 -18.59 -22.78 -26.07
N ARG A 40 -18.98 -21.51 -25.85
CA ARG A 40 -19.76 -20.61 -26.75
C ARG A 40 -21.15 -21.17 -27.14
N ARG A 41 -22.23 -20.56 -26.63
CA ARG A 41 -23.08 -19.58 -27.38
C ARG A 41 -24.23 -19.00 -26.53
N ASN A 42 -24.24 -17.66 -26.51
CA ASN A 42 -25.30 -16.63 -26.39
C ASN A 42 -26.81 -16.98 -26.24
N LEU A 43 -27.42 -16.29 -25.24
CA LEU A 43 -28.66 -15.43 -25.21
C LEU A 43 -30.05 -16.02 -25.57
N PRO A 44 -31.21 -15.37 -25.24
CA PRO A 44 -31.44 -14.05 -24.60
C PRO A 44 -32.51 -13.99 -23.45
N ASN A 45 -32.53 -12.88 -22.67
CA ASN A 45 -33.72 -12.39 -21.92
C ASN A 45 -34.71 -11.74 -22.90
N PRO A 46 -36.05 -11.69 -22.66
CA PRO A 46 -36.66 -10.44 -22.14
C PRO A 46 -38.07 -10.54 -21.47
N TRP A 47 -38.59 -9.41 -20.93
CA TRP A 47 -39.98 -9.10 -20.44
C TRP A 47 -40.41 -9.76 -19.11
N GLY A 48 -41.17 -9.18 -18.18
CA GLY A 48 -41.95 -7.94 -18.04
C GLY A 48 -42.91 -8.20 -16.85
N SER A 49 -42.90 -7.37 -15.81
CA SER A 49 -43.99 -6.44 -15.45
C SER A 49 -45.20 -6.99 -14.65
N VAL A 50 -45.61 -6.20 -13.64
CA VAL A 50 -46.96 -5.97 -13.07
C VAL A 50 -47.38 -6.72 -11.78
N LEU A 51 -47.82 -5.90 -10.79
CA LEU A 51 -48.48 -6.14 -9.49
C LEU A 51 -49.99 -6.56 -9.65
N PRO A 52 -50.90 -6.42 -8.65
CA PRO A 52 -51.11 -7.16 -7.38
C PRO A 52 -52.58 -7.66 -7.18
N ARG A 53 -52.89 -8.53 -6.20
CA ARG A 53 -54.25 -8.69 -5.60
C ARG A 53 -54.22 -9.60 -4.35
N VAL A 54 -54.43 -9.10 -3.12
CA VAL A 54 -55.69 -8.88 -2.34
C VAL A 54 -56.31 -10.13 -1.68
N LEU A 55 -56.39 -10.02 -0.34
CA LEU A 55 -57.34 -10.55 0.67
C LEU A 55 -57.86 -12.00 0.64
N ARG A 56 -57.69 -12.66 1.80
CA ARG A 56 -58.69 -13.31 2.70
C ARG A 56 -57.90 -13.98 3.83
N GLY A 57 -58.29 -14.11 5.10
CA GLY A 57 -59.54 -13.93 5.82
C GLY A 57 -59.43 -14.79 7.09
N ARG A 58 -59.79 -14.21 8.24
CA ARG A 58 -59.96 -14.75 9.60
C ARG A 58 -60.29 -16.26 9.74
N ALA A 59 -59.80 -16.90 10.82
CA ALA A 59 -60.63 -17.33 11.97
C ALA A 59 -59.78 -18.03 13.05
N ALA A 60 -60.27 -17.95 14.29
CA ALA A 60 -59.63 -18.39 15.52
C ALA A 60 -60.29 -19.66 16.07
N THR A 61 -59.56 -20.46 16.85
CA THR A 61 -60.12 -21.27 17.95
C THR A 61 -59.09 -21.40 19.08
N ARG A 62 -59.59 -21.19 20.31
CA ARG A 62 -58.90 -21.40 21.59
C ARG A 62 -58.89 -22.89 21.95
N PRO A 63 -58.10 -23.27 22.98
CA PRO A 63 -58.77 -23.89 24.11
C PRO A 63 -58.47 -23.20 25.43
N THR A 64 -59.53 -23.12 26.23
CA THR A 64 -59.59 -22.77 27.65
C THR A 64 -59.37 -24.02 28.50
N SER A 65 -58.68 -23.88 29.63
CA SER A 65 -59.08 -24.37 30.97
C SER A 65 -57.85 -24.72 31.80
N GLY A 66 -57.78 -24.20 33.02
CA GLY A 66 -56.74 -24.54 33.98
C GLY A 66 -56.66 -23.59 35.16
N TYR A 67 -57.75 -23.55 35.95
CA TYR A 67 -57.85 -23.26 37.39
C TYR A 67 -56.63 -22.71 38.14
N GLY A 68 -56.87 -21.71 38.99
CA GLY A 68 -56.19 -21.63 40.29
C GLY A 68 -55.75 -20.24 40.73
N ARG A 69 -56.59 -19.61 41.52
CA ARG A 69 -56.36 -18.39 42.32
C ARG A 69 -55.04 -18.46 43.10
N THR A 70 -54.32 -17.35 43.21
CA THR A 70 -54.25 -16.58 44.47
C THR A 70 -53.64 -15.21 44.23
N CYS A 71 -54.30 -14.22 44.80
CA CYS A 71 -53.90 -12.84 44.91
C CYS A 71 -52.67 -12.76 45.82
N ARG A 72 -51.60 -12.13 45.35
CA ARG A 72 -50.68 -11.41 46.24
C ARG A 72 -50.30 -10.10 45.56
N ASN A 73 -50.77 -9.01 46.16
CA ASN A 73 -50.47 -7.64 45.77
C ASN A 73 -48.99 -7.33 46.04
N PRO A 74 -48.46 -6.21 45.53
CA PRO A 74 -47.13 -6.07 44.95
C PRO A 74 -46.16 -5.53 46.02
N LEU A 75 -44.96 -5.11 45.59
CA LEU A 75 -43.91 -4.46 46.39
C LEU A 75 -42.87 -5.42 46.94
N ALA A 76 -42.00 -5.90 46.04
CA ALA A 76 -40.58 -5.97 46.37
C ALA A 76 -39.76 -6.05 45.07
N ASN A 77 -38.99 -4.99 44.83
CA ASN A 77 -37.74 -5.02 44.09
C ASN A 77 -37.83 -5.39 42.60
N ARG A 78 -38.42 -4.48 41.81
CA ARG A 78 -37.88 -4.22 40.47
C ARG A 78 -36.42 -3.80 40.66
N ARG A 79 -35.49 -4.74 40.48
CA ARG A 79 -34.07 -4.41 40.28
C ARG A 79 -34.03 -3.28 39.25
N PRO A 80 -33.43 -2.11 39.52
CA PRO A 80 -33.27 -1.14 38.47
C PRO A 80 -32.50 -1.83 37.35
N ALA A 81 -33.08 -1.86 36.15
CA ALA A 81 -32.35 -2.19 34.94
C ALA A 81 -31.11 -1.30 34.99
N ARG A 82 -29.94 -1.91 35.24
CA ARG A 82 -28.67 -1.19 35.36
C ARG A 82 -28.63 -0.22 34.19
N ALA A 83 -28.66 1.06 34.52
CA ALA A 83 -28.54 2.15 33.57
C ALA A 83 -27.41 1.76 32.61
N ARG A 84 -27.74 1.61 31.33
CA ARG A 84 -26.74 1.59 30.28
C ARG A 84 -25.95 2.86 30.50
N GLN A 85 -24.74 2.73 31.04
CA GLN A 85 -23.84 3.84 31.26
C GLN A 85 -23.68 4.48 29.89
N GLU A 86 -24.29 5.65 29.70
CA GLU A 86 -23.95 6.53 28.60
C GLU A 86 -22.45 6.80 28.76
N GLU A 87 -21.68 6.21 27.85
CA GLU A 87 -20.24 6.40 27.75
C GLU A 87 -20.01 7.87 27.37
N SER A 88 -20.04 8.73 28.39
CA SER A 88 -19.78 10.15 28.27
C SER A 88 -18.37 10.31 27.71
N ARG A 89 -18.28 10.89 26.50
CA ARG A 89 -17.04 11.44 25.97
C ARG A 89 -16.51 12.44 27.00
N SER A 90 -15.55 12.01 27.81
CA SER A 90 -14.91 12.79 28.86
C SER A 90 -14.27 14.05 28.25
N MET A 91 -14.86 15.20 28.49
CA MET A 91 -14.14 16.47 28.38
C MET A 91 -13.24 16.58 29.61
N PRO A 92 -11.92 16.74 29.43
CA PRO A 92 -11.00 16.79 30.56
C PRO A 92 -11.27 18.03 31.40
N THR A 93 -11.19 17.87 32.73
CA THR A 93 -11.35 18.99 33.65
C THR A 93 -10.12 19.90 33.59
N ILE A 94 -10.27 21.17 33.97
CA ILE A 94 -9.16 22.14 33.95
C ILE A 94 -8.00 21.66 34.82
N GLN A 95 -8.28 21.09 35.99
CA GLN A 95 -7.25 20.54 36.88
C GLN A 95 -6.46 19.38 36.25
N GLN A 96 -7.08 18.58 35.38
CA GLN A 96 -6.37 17.54 34.61
C GLN A 96 -5.42 18.16 33.59
N LEU A 97 -5.83 19.25 32.92
CA LEU A 97 -4.99 19.99 31.97
C LEU A 97 -3.83 20.72 32.66
N VAL A 98 -4.05 21.22 33.88
CA VAL A 98 -3.00 21.83 34.70
C VAL A 98 -1.95 20.79 35.12
N ARG A 99 -2.37 19.57 35.48
CA ARG A 99 -1.46 18.46 35.82
C ARG A 99 -0.77 17.85 34.60
N LYS A 100 -1.48 17.75 33.48
CA LYS A 100 -1.02 17.17 32.21
C LYS A 100 -1.46 18.08 31.07
N GLY A 101 -0.52 18.90 30.60
CA GLY A 101 -0.75 19.76 29.44
C GLY A 101 -1.15 18.97 28.20
N ARG A 102 -1.85 19.63 27.27
CA ARG A 102 -2.19 19.02 25.98
C ARG A 102 -0.91 18.78 25.18
N GLN A 103 -0.81 17.61 24.56
CA GLN A 103 0.30 17.27 23.67
C GLN A 103 -0.15 17.36 22.22
N ASP A 104 0.63 18.04 21.40
CA ASP A 104 0.39 18.10 19.97
C ASP A 104 0.69 16.75 19.31
N LYS A 105 -0.11 16.41 18.31
CA LYS A 105 0.08 15.18 17.54
C LYS A 105 1.30 15.35 16.62
N VAL A 106 2.34 14.55 16.84
CA VAL A 106 3.55 14.56 16.00
C VAL A 106 3.22 14.07 14.59
N ALA A 107 3.38 14.93 13.59
CA ALA A 107 3.19 14.60 12.18
C ALA A 107 4.50 14.11 11.53
N LYS A 108 4.45 12.96 10.85
CA LYS A 108 5.61 12.43 10.10
C LYS A 108 5.67 13.04 8.71
N GLN A 109 6.85 13.52 8.31
CA GLN A 109 7.05 14.06 6.97
C GLN A 109 6.94 12.98 5.89
N LYS A 110 6.17 13.28 4.83
CA LYS A 110 5.97 12.37 3.68
C LYS A 110 7.21 12.26 2.79
N THR A 111 8.22 13.10 2.95
CA THR A 111 9.42 13.18 2.10
C THR A 111 10.69 13.34 2.94
N ALA A 112 10.95 12.39 3.84
CA ALA A 112 12.09 12.44 4.77
C ALA A 112 13.46 12.57 4.09
N ALA A 113 13.64 12.02 2.88
CA ALA A 113 14.96 11.98 2.22
C ALA A 113 15.44 13.34 1.69
N LEU A 114 14.51 14.30 1.51
CA LEU A 114 14.86 15.63 1.02
C LEU A 114 15.40 16.54 2.14
N LYS A 115 15.28 16.16 3.42
CA LYS A 115 15.72 16.94 4.59
C LYS A 115 15.27 18.41 4.53
N GLY A 116 13.98 18.64 4.26
CA GLY A 116 13.38 19.99 4.17
C GLY A 116 13.61 20.73 2.84
N SER A 117 14.52 20.26 1.97
CA SER A 117 14.73 20.88 0.65
C SER A 117 13.58 20.59 -0.33
N PRO A 118 13.20 21.52 -1.21
CA PRO A 118 12.14 21.27 -2.21
C PRO A 118 12.56 20.24 -3.26
N GLN A 119 13.82 20.31 -3.68
CA GLN A 119 14.44 19.43 -4.66
C GLN A 119 15.86 19.08 -4.25
N ARG A 120 16.34 17.91 -4.67
CA ARG A 120 17.71 17.49 -4.37
C ARG A 120 18.32 16.75 -5.55
N ARG A 121 19.59 17.05 -5.82
CA ARG A 121 20.39 16.34 -6.82
C ARG A 121 20.69 14.92 -6.34
N GLY A 122 20.77 13.98 -7.27
CA GLY A 122 21.24 12.64 -7.02
C GLY A 122 21.78 11.98 -8.29
N VAL A 123 22.42 10.83 -8.10
CA VAL A 123 22.99 10.01 -9.16
C VAL A 123 22.18 8.72 -9.26
N CYS A 124 21.81 8.31 -10.47
CA CYS A 124 21.13 7.05 -10.70
C CYS A 124 22.09 5.87 -10.48
N THR A 125 21.70 4.93 -9.62
CA THR A 125 22.42 3.66 -9.43
C THR A 125 21.96 2.62 -10.43
N ARG A 126 20.64 2.47 -10.59
CA ARG A 126 20.04 1.56 -11.57
C ARG A 126 18.72 2.11 -12.09
N VAL A 127 18.44 1.86 -13.37
CA VAL A 127 17.19 2.24 -14.02
C VAL A 127 16.47 0.97 -14.47
N TYR A 128 15.23 0.77 -14.02
CA TYR A 128 14.47 -0.45 -14.30
C TYR A 128 12.97 -0.18 -14.30
N THR A 129 12.21 -1.16 -14.79
CA THR A 129 10.75 -1.11 -14.80
C THR A 129 10.16 -1.90 -13.64
N THR A 130 9.11 -1.39 -13.02
CA THR A 130 8.38 -2.06 -11.93
C THR A 130 6.91 -2.20 -12.31
N THR A 131 6.31 -3.34 -11.97
CA THR A 131 4.87 -3.57 -12.10
C THR A 131 4.11 -2.92 -10.93
N PRO A 132 2.95 -2.28 -11.18
CA PRO A 132 2.16 -1.62 -10.15
C PRO A 132 1.42 -2.62 -9.24
N LYS A 133 0.84 -2.11 -8.15
CA LYS A 133 -0.12 -2.86 -7.33
C LYS A 133 -1.42 -3.09 -8.13
N LYS A 134 -2.00 -4.29 -8.00
CA LYS A 134 -3.38 -4.60 -8.44
C LYS A 134 -4.34 -3.53 -7.89
N PRO A 135 -5.26 -2.94 -8.67
CA PRO A 135 -5.93 -3.41 -9.89
C PRO A 135 -5.25 -3.04 -11.21
N ASN A 136 -4.18 -2.26 -11.18
CA ASN A 136 -3.58 -1.72 -12.39
C ASN A 136 -2.56 -2.70 -12.98
N SER A 137 -2.36 -2.64 -14.30
CA SER A 137 -1.31 -3.34 -15.04
C SER A 137 -0.60 -2.35 -15.98
N ALA A 138 0.71 -2.24 -15.85
CA ALA A 138 1.57 -1.41 -16.70
C ALA A 138 3.04 -1.66 -16.36
N LEU A 139 3.95 -1.27 -17.26
CA LEU A 139 5.37 -1.16 -16.94
C LEU A 139 5.67 0.28 -16.53
N ARG A 140 5.96 0.51 -15.24
CA ARG A 140 6.31 1.83 -14.73
C ARG A 140 7.83 1.98 -14.72
N LYS A 141 8.34 3.05 -15.34
CA LYS A 141 9.77 3.35 -15.38
C LYS A 141 10.21 4.02 -14.08
N VAL A 142 11.24 3.46 -13.45
CA VAL A 142 11.69 3.85 -12.11
C VAL A 142 13.23 3.85 -12.09
N ALA A 143 13.82 4.72 -11.29
CA ALA A 143 15.25 4.73 -11.01
C ALA A 143 15.52 4.63 -9.51
N ARG A 144 16.58 3.89 -9.14
CA ARG A 144 17.22 4.01 -7.83
C ARG A 144 18.22 5.15 -7.92
N VAL A 145 18.09 6.12 -7.01
CA VAL A 145 18.87 7.35 -7.02
C VAL A 145 19.53 7.51 -5.65
N LYS A 146 20.85 7.66 -5.63
CA LYS A 146 21.60 8.08 -4.45
C LYS A 146 21.60 9.60 -4.40
N LEU A 147 20.90 10.18 -3.42
CA LEU A 147 20.86 11.63 -3.25
C LEU A 147 22.18 12.15 -2.69
N THR A 148 22.44 13.46 -2.86
CA THR A 148 23.56 14.13 -2.17
C THR A 148 23.50 14.02 -0.64
N SER A 149 22.31 13.77 -0.08
CA SER A 149 22.13 13.48 1.34
C SER A 149 22.75 12.15 1.81
N GLY A 150 23.22 11.30 0.89
CA GLY A 150 23.66 9.92 1.15
C GLY A 150 22.54 8.88 1.17
N ILE A 151 21.28 9.31 1.18
CA ILE A 151 20.11 8.42 1.22
C ILE A 151 19.79 7.93 -0.19
N GLU A 152 19.65 6.61 -0.33
CA GLU A 152 19.15 5.99 -1.55
C GLU A 152 17.63 5.99 -1.59
N VAL A 153 17.08 6.53 -2.67
CA VAL A 153 15.65 6.65 -2.88
C VAL A 153 15.24 6.03 -4.21
N THR A 154 14.03 5.50 -4.24
CA THR A 154 13.41 5.05 -5.49
C THR A 154 12.55 6.19 -6.04
N ALA A 155 12.86 6.65 -7.25
CA ALA A 155 12.21 7.79 -7.91
C ALA A 155 11.52 7.37 -9.21
N TYR A 156 10.30 7.85 -9.42
CA TYR A 156 9.53 7.61 -10.63
C TYR A 156 9.97 8.55 -11.77
N ILE A 157 10.04 8.02 -12.98
CA ILE A 157 10.36 8.78 -14.19
C ILE A 157 9.05 9.14 -14.90
N PRO A 158 8.63 10.42 -14.90
CA PRO A 158 7.37 10.81 -15.49
C PRO A 158 7.47 10.99 -17.01
N GLY A 159 6.40 10.64 -17.72
CA GLY A 159 6.26 10.84 -19.16
C GLY A 159 6.62 9.62 -20.01
N GLU A 160 6.66 9.85 -21.32
CA GLU A 160 6.95 8.86 -22.35
C GLU A 160 8.44 8.89 -22.70
N GLY A 161 9.02 7.71 -22.96
CA GLY A 161 10.47 7.54 -23.11
C GLY A 161 11.28 7.97 -21.89
N HIS A 162 12.60 7.71 -21.91
CA HIS A 162 13.61 8.32 -21.05
C HIS A 162 15.00 7.99 -21.61
N ASN A 163 15.99 8.84 -21.28
CA ASN A 163 17.40 8.68 -21.68
C ASN A 163 18.31 8.37 -20.47
N LEU A 164 17.73 7.96 -19.34
CA LEU A 164 18.52 7.79 -18.12
C LEU A 164 19.20 6.44 -18.14
N GLN A 165 20.48 6.47 -17.83
CA GLN A 165 21.33 5.30 -17.68
C GLN A 165 21.82 5.25 -16.23
N GLU A 166 22.66 4.26 -15.94
CA GLU A 166 23.44 4.25 -14.71
C GLU A 166 24.36 5.48 -14.68
N HIS A 167 24.59 6.03 -13.49
CA HIS A 167 25.41 7.22 -13.25
C HIS A 167 24.89 8.55 -13.80
N SER A 168 23.74 8.58 -14.48
CA SER A 168 23.14 9.86 -14.88
C SER A 168 22.77 10.69 -13.66
N MET A 169 23.06 11.99 -13.73
CA MET A 169 22.71 12.98 -12.72
C MET A 169 21.28 13.46 -12.91
N VAL A 170 20.50 13.41 -11.85
CA VAL A 170 19.07 13.73 -11.88
C VAL A 170 18.67 14.65 -10.74
N LEU A 171 17.64 15.44 -10.98
CA LEU A 171 17.03 16.31 -9.98
C LEU A 171 15.72 15.67 -9.50
N VAL A 172 15.64 15.42 -8.19
CA VAL A 172 14.52 14.71 -7.56
C VAL A 172 13.66 15.68 -6.79
N ARG A 173 12.34 15.55 -6.93
CA ARG A 173 11.33 16.25 -6.14
C ARG A 173 10.44 15.28 -5.37
N GLY A 174 9.73 15.82 -4.38
CA GLY A 174 8.69 15.11 -3.66
C GLY A 174 7.51 14.73 -4.56
N GLY A 175 6.93 13.54 -4.34
CA GLY A 175 5.69 13.15 -5.01
C GLY A 175 5.48 11.65 -5.03
N ARG A 176 4.55 11.16 -4.22
CA ARG A 176 4.19 9.74 -4.22
C ARG A 176 3.51 9.34 -5.53
N VAL A 177 3.84 8.14 -6.00
CA VAL A 177 3.06 7.46 -7.04
C VAL A 177 2.10 6.50 -6.33
N LYS A 178 0.80 6.65 -6.58
CA LYS A 178 -0.24 5.86 -5.88
C LYS A 178 -0.11 4.36 -6.17
N ASP A 179 0.24 4.04 -7.41
CA ASP A 179 0.26 2.67 -7.93
C ASP A 179 1.44 1.84 -7.42
N LEU A 180 2.57 2.48 -7.14
CA LEU A 180 3.82 1.80 -6.77
C LEU A 180 4.06 1.94 -5.26
N PRO A 181 4.16 0.83 -4.51
CA PRO A 181 4.61 0.89 -3.12
C PRO A 181 6.08 1.32 -3.06
N GLY A 182 6.44 2.09 -2.04
CA GLY A 182 7.83 2.55 -1.81
C GLY A 182 8.30 3.71 -2.70
N VAL A 183 7.61 4.04 -3.80
CA VAL A 183 8.01 5.13 -4.70
C VAL A 183 7.37 6.46 -4.27
N ARG A 184 8.15 7.24 -3.50
CA ARG A 184 7.71 8.50 -2.86
C ARG A 184 8.19 9.76 -3.58
N TYR A 185 9.08 9.60 -4.55
CA TYR A 185 9.75 10.70 -5.23
C TYR A 185 9.57 10.61 -6.74
N LYS A 186 9.69 11.76 -7.41
CA LYS A 186 9.60 11.89 -8.87
C LYS A 186 10.83 12.64 -9.37
N ILE A 187 11.33 12.23 -10.52
CA ILE A 187 12.38 12.95 -11.23
C ILE A 187 11.76 14.14 -11.98
N ILE A 188 12.41 15.30 -11.91
CA ILE A 188 12.06 16.48 -12.72
C ILE A 188 12.60 16.25 -14.14
N ARG A 189 11.84 16.61 -15.17
CA ARG A 189 12.26 16.47 -16.57
C ARG A 189 12.77 17.80 -17.11
N GLY A 190 13.74 17.74 -18.02
CA GLY A 190 14.38 18.93 -18.58
C GLY A 190 15.40 19.56 -17.63
N SER A 191 15.96 18.78 -16.70
CA SER A 191 16.96 19.23 -15.73
C SER A 191 18.12 18.24 -15.63
N LEU A 192 19.36 18.74 -15.60
CA LEU A 192 20.57 17.92 -15.66
C LEU A 192 20.50 16.96 -16.87
N ASP A 193 20.78 15.67 -16.69
CA ASP A 193 20.83 14.69 -17.78
C ASP A 193 19.44 14.21 -18.23
N THR A 194 18.38 14.65 -17.52
CA THR A 194 17.01 14.30 -17.88
C THR A 194 16.53 15.16 -19.06
N GLN A 195 16.48 14.56 -20.23
CA GLN A 195 15.88 15.22 -21.39
C GLN A 195 14.37 15.44 -21.20
N GLY A 196 13.82 16.47 -21.85
CA GLY A 196 12.37 16.68 -21.92
C GLY A 196 11.65 15.53 -22.63
N VAL A 197 10.33 15.46 -22.51
CA VAL A 197 9.52 14.53 -23.32
C VAL A 197 9.35 15.14 -24.72
N LYS A 198 9.72 14.38 -25.76
CA LYS A 198 9.59 14.80 -27.16
C LYS A 198 8.11 14.91 -27.57
N ASN A 199 7.80 15.82 -28.50
CA ASN A 199 6.47 15.99 -29.12
C ASN A 199 5.31 16.23 -28.14
N ARG A 200 5.59 16.74 -26.94
CA ARG A 200 4.55 17.05 -25.95
C ARG A 200 3.96 18.42 -26.23
N LYS A 201 2.69 18.48 -26.68
CA LYS A 201 1.98 19.75 -26.94
C LYS A 201 1.31 20.35 -25.70
N GLN A 202 0.79 19.50 -24.81
CA GLN A 202 0.08 19.91 -23.58
C GLN A 202 0.89 19.66 -22.30
N ALA A 203 0.69 20.50 -21.27
CA ALA A 203 1.39 20.44 -19.98
C ALA A 203 2.93 20.41 -20.10
N ARG A 204 3.45 21.16 -21.07
CA ARG A 204 4.87 21.18 -21.48
C ARG A 204 5.84 21.47 -20.35
N SER A 205 5.49 22.44 -19.51
CA SER A 205 6.30 22.88 -18.36
C SER A 205 6.61 21.76 -17.37
N ARG A 206 5.68 20.82 -17.18
CA ARG A 206 5.86 19.70 -16.24
C ARG A 206 6.83 18.64 -16.75
N TYR A 207 6.99 18.53 -18.07
CA TYR A 207 7.79 17.50 -18.73
C TYR A 207 9.04 18.07 -19.42
N GLY A 208 9.36 19.34 -19.22
CA GLY A 208 10.55 19.99 -19.77
C GLY A 208 10.54 20.12 -21.29
N ALA A 209 9.36 20.17 -21.92
CA ALA A 209 9.24 20.37 -23.37
C ALA A 209 9.23 21.86 -23.71
N LYS A 210 10.04 22.30 -24.68
CA LYS A 210 10.04 23.69 -25.18
C LYS A 210 8.84 23.94 -26.10
N LYS A 211 8.45 25.21 -26.26
CA LYS A 211 7.45 25.61 -27.25
C LYS A 211 8.08 25.49 -28.64
N GLU A 212 7.43 24.73 -29.53
CA GLU A 212 7.77 24.69 -30.95
C GLU A 212 7.64 26.11 -31.53
N LYS A 213 8.58 26.48 -32.41
CA LYS A 213 8.49 27.76 -33.12
C LYS A 213 7.27 27.67 -34.03
N SER A 214 6.31 28.55 -33.79
CA SER A 214 5.13 28.78 -34.63
C SER A 214 5.51 29.56 -35.86
#